data_AF-A0A920G3I7-F1
#
_entry.id   AF-A0A920G3I7-F1
#
_cell.length_a   1.000
_cell.length_b   1.000
_cell.length_c   1.000
_cell.angle_alpha   90.00
_cell.angle_beta   90.00
_cell.angle_gamma   90.00
#
_symmetry.space_group_name_H-M   'P 1'
#
loop_
_entity.id
_entity.type
_entity.pdbx_description
1 polymer ?
#
loop_
_entity_poly.entity_id
_entity_poly.type
_entity_poly.pdbx_seq_one_letter_code
_entity_poly.pdbx_strand_id
1 'polypeptide(L)'
;MRYMRERRAELGGAFRAPRPVSGLACAPRSAFGGQLKTSGKRQISTTMAFVRILSTLLKDKHFGDRVVPIVPDEARTFGMEGMFRQMGIYSSVGQRYTPHDSGGILYYKEAETGQILEEGINEAGAFAAWLAAATSYSVSDFPMVPFYIFYSMFGFQRIGDLAWAAGDSQARGF
;
A
#
# COMPACT_ATOMS: atom_id res chain seq x y z
N MET A 1 -41.04 12.64 -11.51
CA MET A 1 -40.07 11.69 -10.91
C MET A 1 -39.96 10.32 -11.59
N ARG A 2 -40.93 9.89 -12.43
CA ARG A 2 -40.90 8.57 -13.09
C ARG A 2 -39.71 8.37 -14.05
N TYR A 3 -39.51 9.28 -15.01
CA TYR A 3 -38.37 9.25 -15.94
C TYR A 3 -37.01 9.23 -15.25
N MET A 4 -36.83 10.04 -14.20
CA MET A 4 -35.57 10.09 -13.44
C MET A 4 -35.25 8.76 -12.76
N ARG A 5 -36.26 8.08 -12.20
CA ARG A 5 -36.09 6.77 -11.56
C ARG A 5 -35.80 5.68 -12.59
N GLU A 6 -36.47 5.71 -13.74
CA GLU A 6 -36.24 4.79 -14.86
C GLU A 6 -34.79 4.90 -15.38
N ARG A 7 -34.29 6.13 -15.64
CA ARG A 7 -32.90 6.35 -16.04
C ARG A 7 -31.89 5.93 -14.97
N ARG A 8 -32.21 6.07 -13.69
CA ARG A 8 -31.34 5.55 -12.62
C ARG A 8 -31.36 4.03 -12.55
N ALA A 9 -32.50 3.38 -12.78
CA ALA A 9 -32.57 1.93 -12.82
C ALA A 9 -31.71 1.34 -13.96
N GLU A 10 -31.71 1.96 -15.14
CA GLU A 10 -30.85 1.57 -16.28
C GLU A 10 -29.35 1.68 -15.94
N LEU A 11 -28.96 2.61 -15.07
CA LEU A 11 -27.57 2.87 -14.67
C LEU A 11 -27.12 2.07 -13.44
N GLY A 12 -27.84 1.01 -13.06
CA GLY A 12 -27.49 0.17 -11.90
C GLY A 12 -28.06 0.67 -10.57
N GLY A 13 -29.03 1.58 -10.62
CA GLY A 13 -29.80 2.05 -9.47
C GLY A 13 -29.36 3.42 -8.95
N ALA A 14 -29.72 3.70 -7.70
CA ALA A 14 -29.26 4.90 -7.02
C ALA A 14 -27.75 4.82 -6.76
N PHE A 15 -27.09 5.98 -6.70
CA PHE A 15 -25.70 6.06 -6.28
C PHE A 15 -25.56 5.43 -4.89
N ARG A 16 -24.69 4.43 -4.77
CA ARG A 16 -24.61 3.63 -3.54
C ARG A 16 -24.11 4.49 -2.38
N ALA A 17 -24.77 4.36 -1.24
CA ALA A 17 -24.23 4.83 0.03
C ALA A 17 -23.04 3.95 0.46
N PRO A 18 -22.15 4.45 1.34
CA PRO A 18 -21.06 3.67 1.94
C PRO A 18 -21.57 2.32 2.47
N ARG A 19 -20.85 1.24 2.15
CA ARG A 19 -21.26 -0.11 2.54
C ARG A 19 -20.82 -0.46 3.97
N PRO A 20 -21.55 -1.34 4.68
CA PRO A 20 -21.02 -1.98 5.88
C PRO A 20 -19.76 -2.79 5.53
N VAL A 21 -18.74 -2.66 6.39
CA VAL A 21 -17.38 -3.16 6.17
C VAL A 21 -17.34 -4.69 6.16
N SER A 22 -16.87 -5.29 5.07
CA SER A 22 -16.45 -6.70 5.06
C SER A 22 -15.22 -6.88 5.96
N GLY A 23 -15.32 -7.78 6.94
CA GLY A 23 -14.24 -8.02 7.90
C GLY A 23 -13.02 -8.65 7.23
N LEU A 24 -11.83 -8.11 7.50
CA LEU A 24 -10.56 -8.69 7.10
C LEU A 24 -9.89 -9.34 8.31
N ALA A 25 -9.63 -10.66 8.23
CA ALA A 25 -8.89 -11.37 9.27
C ALA A 25 -7.43 -10.90 9.26
N CYS A 26 -6.95 -10.38 10.39
CA CYS A 26 -5.57 -9.93 10.54
C CYS A 26 -4.65 -11.11 10.87
N ALA A 27 -3.38 -11.00 10.48
CA ALA A 27 -2.35 -11.96 10.86
C ALA A 27 -2.24 -12.07 12.40
N PRO A 28 -2.17 -13.29 12.96
CA PRO A 28 -2.09 -13.47 14.39
C PRO A 28 -0.76 -12.94 14.94
N ARG A 29 -0.76 -12.44 16.18
CA ARG A 29 0.46 -11.93 16.85
C ARG A 29 1.62 -12.93 16.83
N SER A 30 1.32 -14.23 16.86
CA SER A 30 2.31 -15.31 16.78
C SER A 30 3.12 -15.31 15.48
N ALA A 31 2.57 -14.80 14.37
CA ALA A 31 3.28 -14.65 13.09
C ALA A 31 4.52 -13.73 13.22
N PHE A 32 4.49 -12.79 14.17
CA PHE A 32 5.58 -11.85 14.44
C PHE A 32 6.56 -12.34 15.50
N GLY A 33 6.57 -13.63 15.84
CA GLY A 33 7.41 -14.19 16.90
C GLY A 33 8.91 -13.93 16.73
N GLY A 34 9.40 -13.75 15.50
CA GLY A 34 10.80 -13.37 15.24
C GLY A 34 11.11 -11.92 15.60
N GLN A 35 10.16 -11.02 15.35
CA GLN A 35 10.24 -9.59 15.61
C GLN A 35 9.99 -9.24 17.09
N LEU A 36 9.25 -10.09 17.80
CA LEU A 36 8.99 -9.95 19.23
C LEU A 36 10.16 -10.39 20.12
N LYS A 37 11.13 -11.11 19.57
CA LYS A 37 12.35 -11.51 20.29
C LYS A 37 13.36 -10.36 20.31
N THR A 38 14.21 -10.35 21.33
CA THR A 38 15.34 -9.41 21.37
C THR A 38 16.25 -9.59 20.16
N SER A 39 16.77 -8.50 19.61
CA SER A 39 17.74 -8.54 18.51
C SER A 39 19.12 -9.06 18.96
N GLY A 40 19.29 -9.30 20.27
CA GLY A 40 20.48 -9.88 20.85
C GLY A 40 21.69 -8.97 20.64
N LYS A 41 22.73 -9.50 19.99
CA LYS A 41 23.98 -8.76 19.69
C LYS A 41 23.89 -7.89 18.43
N ARG A 42 22.85 -8.04 17.61
CA ARG A 42 22.68 -7.25 16.38
C ARG A 42 21.88 -5.99 16.69
N GLN A 43 22.44 -4.84 16.32
CA GLN A 43 21.72 -3.57 16.30
C GLN A 43 20.89 -3.50 15.02
N ILE A 44 19.64 -3.06 15.13
CA ILE A 44 18.73 -2.84 14.01
C ILE A 44 18.05 -1.50 14.20
N SER A 45 17.77 -0.80 13.10
CA SER A 45 16.91 0.39 13.14
C SER A 45 15.44 -0.01 13.24
N THR A 46 14.60 0.94 13.66
CA THR A 46 13.14 0.78 13.63
C THR A 46 12.62 0.60 12.20
N THR A 47 13.24 1.23 11.20
CA THR A 47 12.91 1.01 9.77
C THR A 47 13.18 -0.43 9.35
N MET A 48 14.30 -1.02 9.77
CA MET A 48 14.58 -2.44 9.50
C MET A 48 13.55 -3.35 10.19
N ALA A 49 13.10 -2.99 11.41
CA ALA A 49 12.04 -3.72 12.09
C ALA A 49 10.70 -3.60 11.34
N PHE A 50 10.36 -2.41 10.85
CA PHE A 50 9.17 -2.16 10.03
C PHE A 50 9.18 -3.01 8.76
N VAL A 51 10.25 -2.99 7.96
CA VAL A 51 10.35 -3.78 6.73
C VAL A 51 10.20 -5.28 7.00
N ARG A 52 10.73 -5.77 8.14
CA ARG A 52 10.54 -7.17 8.57
C ARG A 52 9.10 -7.49 8.93
N ILE A 53 8.37 -6.58 9.58
CA ILE A 53 6.94 -6.76 9.88
C ILE A 53 6.14 -6.77 8.58
N LEU A 54 6.41 -5.82 7.69
CA LEU A 54 5.74 -5.71 6.39
C LEU A 54 5.97 -6.97 5.53
N SER A 55 7.21 -7.48 5.52
CA SER A 55 7.54 -8.74 4.83
C SER A 55 6.79 -9.95 5.41
N THR A 56 6.54 -9.99 6.72
CA THR A 56 5.73 -11.06 7.33
C THR A 56 4.26 -10.93 6.92
N LEU A 57 3.72 -9.71 6.88
CA LEU A 57 2.34 -9.45 6.44
C LEU A 57 2.13 -9.83 4.96
N LEU A 58 3.05 -9.44 4.08
CA LEU A 58 2.98 -9.74 2.64
C LEU A 58 3.02 -11.25 2.34
N LYS A 59 3.64 -12.05 3.20
CA LYS A 59 3.73 -13.51 3.04
C LYS A 59 2.51 -14.26 3.59
N ASP A 60 1.62 -13.58 4.31
CA ASP A 60 0.40 -14.20 4.81
C ASP A 60 -0.56 -14.51 3.66
N LYS A 61 -1.06 -15.75 3.58
CA LYS A 61 -1.90 -16.20 2.45
C LYS A 61 -3.29 -15.56 2.39
N HIS A 62 -3.80 -15.06 3.52
CA HIS A 62 -5.15 -14.50 3.60
C HIS A 62 -5.12 -12.97 3.61
N PHE A 63 -4.04 -12.40 4.14
CA PHE A 63 -3.90 -10.96 4.33
C PHE A 63 -2.91 -10.31 3.33
N GLY A 64 -1.92 -11.06 2.84
CA GLY A 64 -0.79 -10.55 2.06
C GLY A 64 -1.24 -9.76 0.83
N ASP A 65 -2.19 -10.29 0.04
CA ASP A 65 -2.71 -9.64 -1.17
C ASP A 65 -3.47 -8.32 -0.88
N ARG A 66 -3.81 -8.05 0.38
CA ARG A 66 -4.49 -6.80 0.79
C ARG A 66 -3.52 -5.70 1.17
N VAL A 67 -2.25 -6.03 1.41
CA VAL A 67 -1.23 -5.08 1.83
C VAL A 67 -0.78 -4.27 0.62
N VAL A 68 -0.72 -2.95 0.72
CA VAL A 68 -0.29 -2.09 -0.39
C VAL A 68 0.91 -1.27 0.07
N PRO A 69 2.15 -1.74 -0.15
CA PRO A 69 3.34 -0.93 0.11
C PRO A 69 3.45 0.20 -0.91
N ILE A 70 3.64 1.43 -0.44
CA ILE A 70 3.73 2.64 -1.27
C ILE A 70 4.99 3.40 -0.89
N VAL A 71 5.75 3.83 -1.89
CA VAL A 71 7.01 4.56 -1.71
C VAL A 71 7.19 5.63 -2.81
N PRO A 72 7.74 6.81 -2.48
CA PRO A 72 8.08 7.83 -3.46
C PRO A 72 9.61 7.83 -3.74
N ASP A 73 10.05 7.02 -4.70
CA ASP A 73 11.42 6.82 -5.24
C ASP A 73 12.44 6.17 -4.26
N GLU A 74 12.43 6.59 -3.00
CA GLU A 74 13.46 6.40 -1.97
C GLU A 74 13.52 4.99 -1.33
N ALA A 75 13.09 3.96 -2.05
CA ALA A 75 12.94 2.62 -1.48
C ALA A 75 14.25 1.93 -1.05
N ARG A 76 15.38 2.30 -1.67
CA ARG A 76 16.72 1.84 -1.27
C ARG A 76 17.10 2.31 0.12
N THR A 77 16.83 3.58 0.40
CA THR A 77 17.09 4.23 1.69
C THR A 77 16.39 3.52 2.84
N PHE A 78 15.16 3.03 2.59
CA PHE A 78 14.38 2.30 3.59
C PHE A 78 14.72 0.81 3.68
N GLY A 79 15.61 0.29 2.83
CA GLY A 79 15.98 -1.12 2.79
C GLY A 79 14.89 -2.03 2.21
N MET A 80 14.06 -1.50 1.30
CA MET A 80 12.97 -2.24 0.65
C MET A 80 13.39 -3.02 -0.60
N GLU A 81 14.66 -2.91 -1.02
CA GLU A 81 15.17 -3.56 -2.24
C GLU A 81 14.90 -5.06 -2.31
N GLY A 82 15.05 -5.76 -1.18
CA GLY A 82 14.77 -7.19 -1.10
C GLY A 82 13.30 -7.55 -1.33
N MET A 83 12.37 -6.62 -1.04
CA MET A 83 10.95 -6.81 -1.29
C MET A 83 10.58 -6.60 -2.76
N PHE A 84 11.20 -5.64 -3.46
CA PHE A 84 10.92 -5.41 -4.88
C PHE A 84 11.14 -6.64 -5.75
N ARG A 85 12.19 -7.40 -5.44
CA ARG A 85 12.45 -8.65 -6.15
C ARG A 85 11.37 -9.71 -5.89
N GLN A 86 10.79 -9.74 -4.70
CA GLN A 86 9.80 -10.76 -4.32
C GLN A 86 8.40 -10.41 -4.82
N MET A 87 7.98 -9.16 -4.64
CA MET A 87 6.60 -8.73 -4.87
C MET A 87 6.41 -7.98 -6.19
N GLY A 88 7.49 -7.49 -6.79
CA GLY A 88 7.45 -6.65 -7.99
C GLY A 88 6.90 -5.25 -7.71
N ILE A 89 7.30 -4.32 -8.59
CA ILE A 89 6.74 -2.97 -8.68
C ILE A 89 5.54 -3.04 -9.63
N TYR A 90 4.41 -2.45 -9.23
CA TYR A 90 3.25 -2.35 -10.10
C TYR A 90 3.54 -1.43 -11.28
N SER A 91 3.29 -1.91 -12.49
CA SER A 91 3.31 -1.09 -13.70
C SER A 91 2.22 -1.57 -14.64
N SER A 92 1.27 -0.69 -14.94
CA SER A 92 0.13 -1.00 -15.83
C SER A 92 0.55 -1.34 -17.26
N VAL A 93 1.78 -1.01 -17.64
CA VAL A 93 2.34 -1.26 -18.96
C VAL A 93 3.40 -2.37 -18.97
N GLY A 94 3.62 -3.00 -17.81
CA GLY A 94 4.67 -3.99 -17.59
C GLY A 94 6.09 -3.43 -17.73
N GLN A 95 7.08 -4.33 -17.67
CA GLN A 95 8.49 -3.97 -17.85
C GLN A 95 8.78 -3.62 -19.31
N ARG A 96 8.96 -2.33 -19.61
CA ARG A 96 9.27 -1.83 -20.97
C ARG A 96 10.76 -1.62 -21.26
N TYR A 97 11.61 -1.75 -20.26
CA TYR A 97 13.05 -1.47 -20.38
C TYR A 97 13.85 -2.50 -19.59
N THR A 98 15.13 -2.67 -19.92
CA THR A 98 16.02 -3.51 -19.12
C THR A 98 16.48 -2.69 -17.91
N PRO A 99 16.21 -3.14 -16.67
CA PRO A 99 16.71 -2.44 -15.48
C PRO A 99 18.22 -2.29 -15.54
N HIS A 100 18.72 -1.12 -15.12
CA HIS A 100 20.16 -0.85 -15.04
C HIS A 100 20.88 -1.93 -14.22
N ASP A 101 20.23 -2.39 -13.15
CA ASP A 101 20.80 -3.36 -12.22
C ASP A 101 20.37 -4.81 -12.53
N SER A 102 19.91 -5.09 -13.75
CA SER A 102 19.46 -6.43 -14.18
C SER A 102 20.49 -7.55 -13.98
N GLY A 103 21.79 -7.23 -13.96
CA GLY A 103 22.88 -8.18 -13.66
C GLY A 103 23.22 -8.31 -12.16
N GLY A 104 22.61 -7.51 -11.29
CA GLY A 104 22.86 -7.49 -9.85
C GLY A 104 21.96 -8.45 -9.07
N ILE A 105 22.36 -8.79 -7.84
CA ILE A 105 21.57 -9.65 -6.93
C ILE A 105 20.24 -8.98 -6.53
N LEU A 106 20.20 -7.64 -6.53
CA LEU A 106 19.13 -6.77 -6.05
C LEU A 106 18.42 -6.04 -7.21
N TYR A 107 18.24 -6.69 -8.36
CA TYR A 107 17.46 -6.11 -9.45
C TYR A 107 15.99 -5.99 -9.06
N TYR A 108 15.33 -4.92 -9.52
CA TYR A 108 13.89 -4.75 -9.41
C TYR A 108 13.19 -5.21 -10.69
N LYS A 109 11.92 -5.56 -10.57
CA LYS A 109 11.07 -5.99 -11.69
C LYS A 109 9.73 -5.27 -11.61
N GLU A 110 9.36 -4.62 -12.70
CA GLU A 110 8.01 -4.11 -12.90
C GLU A 110 7.12 -5.19 -13.52
N ALA A 111 5.88 -5.26 -13.05
CA ALA A 111 4.87 -6.19 -13.55
C ALA A 111 3.47 -5.60 -13.36
N GLU A 112 2.53 -6.00 -14.22
CA GLU A 112 1.11 -5.70 -14.04
C GLU A 112 0.54 -6.33 -12.76
N THR A 113 1.14 -7.42 -12.31
CA THR A 113 0.82 -8.10 -11.05
C THR A 113 1.74 -7.67 -9.91
N GLY A 114 2.54 -6.60 -10.09
CA GLY A 114 3.37 -6.06 -9.03
C GLY A 114 2.50 -5.50 -7.90
N GLN A 115 2.97 -5.64 -6.66
CA GLN A 115 2.17 -5.24 -5.49
C GLN A 115 2.64 -3.92 -4.87
N ILE A 116 3.88 -3.51 -5.13
CA ILE A 116 4.44 -2.27 -4.56
C ILE A 116 4.15 -1.11 -5.52
N LEU A 117 3.59 -0.02 -5.00
CA LEU A 117 3.40 1.22 -5.76
C LEU A 117 4.63 2.11 -5.60
N GLU A 118 5.34 2.31 -6.70
CA GLU A 118 6.49 3.19 -6.82
C GLU A 118 6.06 4.43 -7.60
N GLU A 119 5.84 5.54 -6.89
CA GLU A 119 5.21 6.75 -7.45
C GLU A 119 6.25 7.80 -7.87
N GLY A 120 7.54 7.48 -7.71
CA GLY A 120 8.65 8.41 -7.97
C GLY A 120 8.64 9.59 -7.02
N ILE A 121 9.30 10.70 -7.40
CA ILE A 121 9.40 11.93 -6.60
C ILE A 121 8.06 12.70 -6.63
N ASN A 122 7.04 12.13 -5.97
CA ASN A 122 5.69 12.67 -5.93
C ASN A 122 4.95 12.25 -4.66
N GLU A 123 5.20 12.93 -3.55
CA GLU A 123 4.56 12.61 -2.26
C GLU A 123 3.04 12.80 -2.29
N ALA A 124 2.55 13.80 -3.03
CA ALA A 124 1.12 14.05 -3.18
C ALA A 124 0.43 12.91 -3.95
N GLY A 125 1.06 12.42 -5.02
CA GLY A 125 0.59 11.25 -5.77
C GLY A 125 0.61 9.97 -4.93
N ALA A 126 1.73 9.72 -4.24
CA ALA A 126 1.87 8.58 -3.34
C ALA A 126 0.82 8.58 -2.23
N PHE A 127 0.55 9.74 -1.63
CA PHE A 127 -0.48 9.85 -0.61
C PHE A 127 -1.90 9.76 -1.16
N ALA A 128 -2.15 10.23 -2.39
CA ALA A 128 -3.43 10.04 -3.06
C ALA A 128 -3.70 8.54 -3.34
N ALA A 129 -2.68 7.80 -3.78
CA ALA A 129 -2.74 6.34 -3.93
C ALA A 129 -3.01 5.66 -2.58
N TRP A 130 -2.33 6.11 -1.52
CA TRP A 130 -2.57 5.64 -0.16
C TRP A 130 -4.02 5.88 0.28
N LEU A 131 -4.57 7.09 0.04
CA LEU A 131 -5.94 7.44 0.40
C LEU A 131 -6.97 6.58 -0.32
N ALA A 132 -6.76 6.34 -1.62
CA ALA A 132 -7.62 5.46 -2.41
C ALA A 132 -7.61 4.02 -1.85
N ALA A 133 -6.43 3.50 -1.50
CA ALA A 133 -6.32 2.18 -0.88
C ALA A 133 -6.97 2.14 0.52
N ALA A 134 -6.73 3.16 1.33
CA ALA A 134 -7.18 3.28 2.71
C ALA A 134 -8.71 3.42 2.83
N THR A 135 -9.40 3.80 1.76
CA THR A 135 -10.88 3.96 1.71
C THR A 135 -11.58 2.88 0.89
N SER A 136 -10.82 1.96 0.26
CA SER A 136 -11.34 0.87 -0.56
C SER A 136 -12.28 -0.08 0.18
N TYR A 137 -12.14 -0.19 1.51
CA TYR A 137 -13.07 -0.94 2.35
C TYR A 137 -14.52 -0.44 2.24
N SER A 138 -14.71 0.86 1.97
CA SER A 138 -16.02 1.51 1.87
C SER A 138 -16.45 1.69 0.42
N VAL A 139 -15.54 2.18 -0.42
CA VAL A 139 -15.82 2.51 -1.83
C VAL A 139 -16.05 1.24 -2.65
N SER A 140 -15.20 0.23 -2.46
CA SER A 140 -15.15 -0.97 -3.30
C SER A 140 -15.60 -2.24 -2.57
N ASP A 141 -15.89 -2.16 -1.26
CA ASP A 141 -16.13 -3.33 -0.39
C ASP A 141 -14.95 -4.32 -0.42
N PHE A 142 -13.75 -3.77 -0.59
CA PHE A 142 -12.53 -4.54 -0.74
C PHE A 142 -11.47 -3.92 0.17
N PRO A 143 -11.38 -4.37 1.43
CA PRO A 143 -10.44 -3.80 2.38
C PRO A 143 -9.02 -4.03 1.90
N MET A 144 -8.28 -2.93 1.78
CA MET A 144 -6.85 -2.88 1.52
C MET A 144 -6.17 -2.20 2.71
N VAL A 145 -4.90 -2.52 2.94
CA VAL A 145 -4.11 -2.02 4.07
C VAL A 145 -2.85 -1.37 3.50
N PRO A 146 -2.91 -0.07 3.17
CA PRO A 146 -1.76 0.61 2.62
C PRO A 146 -0.73 0.95 3.69
N PHE A 147 0.54 0.90 3.30
CA PHE A 147 1.70 1.31 4.09
C PHE A 147 2.51 2.30 3.26
N TYR A 148 2.45 3.58 3.61
CA TYR A 148 3.21 4.64 2.94
C TYR A 148 4.47 4.98 3.74
N ILE A 149 5.63 4.69 3.15
CA ILE A 149 6.94 5.03 3.75
C ILE A 149 7.65 6.09 2.91
N PHE A 150 8.13 7.12 3.58
CA PHE A 150 8.67 8.33 2.98
C PHE A 150 9.53 9.05 4.02
N TYR A 151 10.30 10.07 3.61
CA TYR A 151 10.98 10.92 4.57
C TYR A 151 9.97 11.75 5.35
N SER A 152 9.96 11.60 6.68
CA SER A 152 8.95 12.22 7.55
C SER A 152 8.79 13.74 7.37
N MET A 153 9.85 14.44 6.96
CA MET A 153 9.82 15.88 6.64
C MET A 153 8.80 16.22 5.54
N PHE A 154 8.62 15.33 4.56
CA PHE A 154 7.68 15.50 3.43
C PHE A 154 6.32 14.85 3.67
N GLY A 155 5.98 14.55 4.93
CA GLY A 155 4.65 14.10 5.31
C GLY A 155 3.69 15.27 5.48
N PHE A 156 3.18 15.45 6.69
CA PHE A 156 2.18 16.48 7.02
C PHE A 156 2.56 17.90 6.59
N GLN A 157 3.86 18.23 6.52
CA GLN A 157 4.30 19.53 6.02
C GLN A 157 4.06 19.73 4.52
N ARG A 158 4.19 18.67 3.70
CA ARG A 158 4.07 18.74 2.24
C ARG A 158 2.68 18.37 1.74
N ILE A 159 2.02 17.42 2.40
CA ILE A 159 0.72 16.84 2.00
C ILE A 159 -0.36 17.04 3.08
N GLY A 160 -0.22 18.04 3.95
CA GLY A 160 -1.08 18.23 5.12
C GLY A 160 -2.57 18.35 4.79
N ASP A 161 -2.93 19.03 3.71
CA ASP A 161 -4.33 19.17 3.29
C ASP A 161 -4.92 17.83 2.82
N LEU A 162 -4.12 17.01 2.13
CA LEU A 162 -4.52 15.64 1.78
C LEU A 162 -4.66 14.76 3.02
N ALA A 163 -3.78 14.90 4.01
CA ALA A 163 -3.88 14.18 5.28
C ALA A 163 -5.15 14.57 6.06
N TRP A 164 -5.55 15.84 5.98
CA TRP A 164 -6.81 16.30 6.55
C TRP A 164 -8.02 15.69 5.80
N ALA A 165 -8.01 15.74 4.47
CA ALA A 165 -9.04 15.12 3.63
C ALA A 165 -9.14 13.60 3.84
N ALA A 166 -8.02 12.94 4.15
CA ALA A 166 -8.00 11.53 4.51
C ALA A 166 -8.74 11.25 5.82
N GLY A 167 -8.60 12.13 6.81
CA GLY A 167 -9.36 12.06 8.06
C GLY A 167 -10.87 12.20 7.82
N ASP A 168 -11.28 13.18 7.00
CA ASP A 168 -12.68 13.37 6.61
C ASP A 168 -13.24 12.14 5.86
N SER A 169 -12.42 11.57 4.97
CA SER A 169 -12.75 10.37 4.19
C SER A 169 -12.75 9.07 5.00
N GLN A 170 -12.48 9.11 6.32
CA GLN A 170 -12.41 7.93 7.19
C GLN A 170 -11.38 6.89 6.70
N ALA A 171 -10.23 7.37 6.21
CA ALA A 171 -9.14 6.53 5.74
C ALA A 171 -8.60 5.60 6.84
N ARG A 172 -8.28 4.35 6.48
CA ARG A 172 -7.68 3.35 7.37
C ARG A 172 -6.41 2.78 6.74
N GLY A 173 -5.25 3.18 7.23
CA GLY A 173 -3.95 2.79 6.69
C GLY A 173 -2.79 3.26 7.57
N PHE A 174 -1.56 3.01 7.12
CA PHE A 174 -0.32 3.34 7.80
C PHE A 174 0.60 4.20 6.93
#